data_AF-A0A4R0GSV9-F1
#
_entry.id   AF-A0A4R0GSV9-F1
#
_cell.length_a   1.000
_cell.length_b   1.000
_cell.length_c   1.000
_cell.angle_alpha   90.00
_cell.angle_beta   90.00
_cell.angle_gamma   90.00
#
_symmetry.space_group_name_H-M   'P 1'
#
loop_
_entity.id
_entity.type
_entity.pdbx_description
1 polymer ?
#
loop_
_entity_poly.entity_id
_entity_poly.type
_entity_poly.pdbx_seq_one_letter_code
_entity_poly.pdbx_strand_id
1 'polypeptide(L)'
;MSVTPRAEGTAQERTGLRVAYGGAVYPAEEVARGAAYELFSPQEVPGFEWAPRPNSALPWRRFVHVTEVTAVHGSTASAEEPEAPLLVPLHRERGWSEVHRLGQQPGAADDPLVTTVRASATIRRGTRMVKILSARQLAGYVRGWLPHGFCYREHDVAHLRTPAATTVLRTDGGGGRDGVDVTYALRWRAADPGDYDVPVGAAYRGLTALSARDRLGPAVLGTGFTPSSSQLIPEFVTRDFADLPMPANATLLAYPAEGIEVVLYAYQAEQRGWLRMVGPQWRHLLAAVPGLSPDQEYVPTGEAPRSTRLVGTYAGGEYEAVADLPGGFRVLALTRAARYPVDGVCRRLRLATWRGAPCLVLREEAGWLRLRLRHPDPDAVVSTGAQCHERGVFETWAPGGEVTDDRVVDHPYVL
;
A
#
# COMPACT_ATOMS: atom_id res chain seq x y z
N MET A 1 -6.12 13.46 -19.15
CA MET A 1 -4.66 13.62 -19.32
C MET A 1 -4.28 14.96 -18.74
N SER A 2 -3.77 15.00 -17.51
CA SER A 2 -3.13 16.21 -16.97
C SER A 2 -1.64 16.01 -17.10
N VAL A 3 -1.05 16.69 -18.08
CA VAL A 3 0.40 16.80 -18.22
C VAL A 3 0.81 17.81 -17.16
N THR A 4 1.45 17.36 -16.10
CA THR A 4 2.09 18.27 -15.15
C THR A 4 3.14 19.07 -15.94
N PRO A 5 3.04 20.40 -16.02
CA PRO A 5 3.98 21.18 -16.79
C PRO A 5 5.37 21.07 -16.14
N ARG A 6 6.38 20.85 -16.97
CA ARG A 6 7.78 20.92 -16.57
C ARG A 6 8.11 22.38 -16.30
N ALA A 7 8.25 22.76 -15.04
CA ALA A 7 8.55 24.14 -14.64
C ALA A 7 10.06 24.40 -14.69
N GLU A 8 10.50 25.18 -15.67
CA GLU A 8 11.82 25.82 -15.72
C GLU A 8 11.78 27.07 -14.81
N GLY A 9 12.75 27.23 -13.90
CA GLY A 9 12.83 28.32 -12.91
C GLY A 9 13.85 28.07 -11.79
N THR A 10 14.34 29.12 -11.13
CA THR A 10 15.42 29.04 -10.11
C THR A 10 14.95 28.44 -8.77
N ALA A 11 15.85 27.86 -7.96
CA ALA A 11 15.50 27.15 -6.72
C ALA A 11 14.77 28.00 -5.66
N GLN A 12 14.96 29.32 -5.68
CA GLN A 12 14.30 30.27 -4.80
C GLN A 12 12.87 30.62 -5.28
N GLU A 13 12.59 30.45 -6.58
CA GLU A 13 11.25 30.59 -7.18
C GLU A 13 10.44 29.29 -7.11
N ARG A 14 11.10 28.13 -6.93
CA ARG A 14 10.45 26.80 -6.82
C ARG A 14 9.75 26.53 -5.50
N THR A 15 10.04 27.27 -4.43
CA THR A 15 9.52 27.01 -3.09
C THR A 15 8.76 28.23 -2.53
N GLY A 16 7.66 28.61 -3.19
CA GLY A 16 6.68 29.51 -2.57
C GLY A 16 6.10 28.96 -1.26
N LEU A 17 6.24 27.64 -1.06
CA LEU A 17 5.87 26.91 0.14
C LEU A 17 6.99 26.96 1.20
N ARG A 18 6.61 27.31 2.43
CA ARG A 18 7.50 27.26 3.61
C ARG A 18 6.83 26.50 4.73
N VAL A 19 7.61 25.70 5.45
CA VAL A 19 7.11 24.78 6.48
C VAL A 19 7.84 25.02 7.80
N ALA A 20 7.08 25.18 8.88
CA ALA A 20 7.60 25.34 10.22
C ALA A 20 7.81 23.96 10.89
N TYR A 21 9.06 23.62 11.16
CA TYR A 21 9.51 22.34 11.71
C TYR A 21 10.62 22.57 12.73
N GLY A 22 10.56 21.89 13.88
CA GLY A 22 11.63 21.96 14.88
C GLY A 22 11.97 23.37 15.38
N GLY A 23 11.00 24.29 15.39
CA GLY A 23 11.19 25.69 15.81
C GLY A 23 11.78 26.61 14.73
N ALA A 24 12.03 26.13 13.52
CA ALA A 24 12.51 26.92 12.39
C ALA A 24 11.59 26.79 11.17
N VAL A 25 11.75 27.69 10.19
CA VAL A 25 10.95 27.71 8.96
C VAL A 25 11.84 27.44 7.75
N TYR A 26 11.56 26.34 7.05
CA TYR A 26 12.33 25.88 5.89
C TYR A 26 11.57 26.09 4.58
N PRO A 27 12.25 26.43 3.48
CA PRO A 27 11.72 26.21 2.13
C PRO A 27 11.33 24.74 1.97
N ALA A 28 10.22 24.45 1.31
CA ALA A 28 9.71 23.09 1.20
C ALA A 28 9.03 22.79 -0.14
N GLU A 29 8.97 21.49 -0.47
CA GLU A 29 8.12 20.93 -1.51
C GLU A 29 7.04 20.05 -0.86
N GLU A 30 5.81 20.14 -1.37
CA GLU A 30 4.69 19.34 -0.88
C GLU A 30 4.78 17.91 -1.40
N VAL A 31 4.54 16.92 -0.53
CA VAL A 31 4.55 15.50 -0.87
C VAL A 31 3.18 14.89 -0.59
N ALA A 32 2.68 14.13 -1.56
CA ALA A 32 1.43 13.36 -1.47
C ALA A 32 0.19 14.18 -1.04
N ARG A 33 0.04 15.40 -1.59
CA ARG A 33 -1.05 16.35 -1.29
C ARG A 33 -1.07 16.78 0.17
N GLY A 34 0.08 17.16 0.70
CA GLY A 34 0.23 17.70 2.05
C GLY A 34 0.26 16.65 3.16
N ALA A 35 0.37 15.37 2.84
CA ALA A 35 0.63 14.33 3.85
C ALA A 35 2.07 14.37 4.39
N ALA A 36 2.99 14.88 3.59
CA ALA A 36 4.37 15.08 3.99
C ALA A 36 4.97 16.29 3.25
N TYR A 37 6.17 16.68 3.68
CA TYR A 37 6.93 17.77 3.08
C TYR A 37 8.39 17.39 2.95
N GLU A 38 9.02 17.78 1.85
CA GLU A 38 10.48 17.78 1.71
C GLU A 38 11.00 19.17 2.08
N LEU A 39 11.72 19.26 3.19
CA LEU A 39 12.33 20.48 3.69
C LEU A 39 13.73 20.65 3.12
N PHE A 40 14.16 21.89 2.89
CA PHE A 40 15.47 22.19 2.36
C PHE A 40 16.23 23.20 3.24
N SER A 41 17.56 23.06 3.30
CA SER A 41 18.43 23.95 4.05
C SER A 41 19.74 24.24 3.29
N PRO A 42 20.27 25.47 3.35
CA PRO A 42 21.60 25.79 2.81
C PRO A 42 22.73 25.26 3.72
N GLN A 43 22.45 24.99 4.99
CA GLN A 43 23.42 24.55 6.00
C GLN A 43 23.03 23.18 6.56
N GLU A 44 24.01 22.49 7.15
CA GLU A 44 23.78 21.24 7.85
C GLU A 44 22.86 21.48 9.07
N VAL A 45 21.82 20.66 9.18
CA VAL A 45 20.84 20.70 10.26
C VAL A 45 20.68 19.28 10.78
N PRO A 46 20.58 19.05 12.10
CA PRO A 46 20.38 17.72 12.65
C PRO A 46 19.21 16.97 11.98
N GLY A 47 19.49 15.78 11.47
CA GLY A 47 18.50 14.94 10.78
C GLY A 47 18.21 15.33 9.33
N PHE A 48 18.89 16.34 8.77
CA PHE A 48 18.90 16.59 7.33
C PHE A 48 20.02 15.78 6.69
N GLU A 49 19.77 15.30 5.48
CA GLU A 49 20.72 14.52 4.68
C GLU A 49 21.26 15.37 3.53
N TRP A 50 22.54 15.16 3.19
CA TRP A 50 23.17 15.79 2.04
C TRP A 50 22.65 15.17 0.74
N ALA A 51 21.94 15.96 -0.07
CA ALA A 51 21.38 15.59 -1.36
C ALA A 51 21.38 16.79 -2.34
N PRO A 52 22.54 17.13 -2.91
CA PRO A 52 22.66 18.28 -3.80
C PRO A 52 21.85 18.05 -5.10
N ARG A 53 21.01 19.02 -5.46
CA ARG A 53 20.27 19.01 -6.72
C ARG A 53 20.97 19.91 -7.75
N PRO A 54 20.99 19.54 -9.04
CA PRO A 54 21.48 20.43 -10.09
C PRO A 54 20.75 21.79 -10.00
N ASN A 55 21.52 22.87 -9.96
CA ASN A 55 21.02 24.25 -9.89
C ASN A 55 20.25 24.62 -8.61
N SER A 56 20.48 23.93 -7.48
CA SER A 56 19.96 24.32 -6.17
C SER A 56 21.07 24.76 -5.22
N ALA A 57 20.85 25.88 -4.52
CA ALA A 57 21.72 26.34 -3.43
C ALA A 57 21.38 25.70 -2.08
N LEU A 58 20.41 24.77 -2.05
CA LEU A 58 19.94 24.10 -0.83
C LEU A 58 20.28 22.60 -0.93
N PRO A 59 21.49 22.18 -0.47
CA PRO A 59 21.95 20.81 -0.63
C PRO A 59 21.51 19.89 0.51
N TRP A 60 21.03 20.42 1.63
CA TRP A 60 20.54 19.63 2.75
C TRP A 60 19.04 19.51 2.68
N ARG A 61 18.51 18.31 2.97
CA ARG A 61 17.06 18.09 2.95
C ARG A 61 16.57 17.11 4.01
N ARG A 62 15.26 17.11 4.26
CA ARG A 62 14.59 16.12 5.13
C ARG A 62 13.14 15.93 4.71
N PHE A 63 12.67 14.70 4.66
CA PHE A 63 11.24 14.42 4.57
C PHE A 63 10.62 14.39 5.97
N VAL A 64 9.51 15.10 6.15
CA VAL A 64 8.77 15.16 7.42
C VAL A 64 7.30 14.86 7.19
N HIS A 65 6.68 14.15 8.12
CA HIS A 65 5.23 13.91 8.07
C HIS A 65 4.46 15.19 8.47
N VAL A 66 3.24 15.36 7.95
CA VAL A 66 2.41 16.54 8.26
C VAL A 66 2.15 16.72 9.76
N THR A 67 2.09 15.63 10.54
CA THR A 67 1.89 15.70 12.00
C THR A 67 3.11 16.24 12.76
N GLU A 68 4.28 16.29 12.13
CA GLU A 68 5.49 16.91 12.71
C GLU A 68 5.58 18.41 12.36
N VAL A 69 4.71 18.90 11.49
CA VAL A 69 4.70 20.28 11.01
C VAL A 69 3.77 21.13 11.87
N THR A 70 4.25 22.30 12.28
CA THR A 70 3.48 23.24 13.13
C THR A 70 2.72 24.28 12.32
N ALA A 71 3.24 24.67 11.16
CA ALA A 71 2.60 25.62 10.25
C ALA A 71 3.10 25.42 8.82
N VAL A 72 2.20 25.69 7.86
CA VAL A 72 2.49 25.69 6.42
C VAL A 72 2.12 27.05 5.85
N HIS A 73 3.05 27.69 5.16
CA HIS A 73 2.88 29.02 4.57
C HIS A 73 2.99 28.93 3.05
N GLY A 74 2.10 29.64 2.34
CA GLY A 74 2.11 29.69 0.87
C GLY A 74 1.50 28.47 0.18
N SER A 75 0.81 27.59 0.91
CA SER A 75 0.06 26.47 0.31
C SER A 75 -1.20 26.98 -0.40
N THR A 76 -1.43 26.48 -1.61
CA THR A 76 -2.71 26.60 -2.31
C THR A 76 -3.66 25.50 -1.83
N ALA A 77 -4.95 25.82 -1.65
CA ALA A 77 -5.95 24.83 -1.24
C ALA A 77 -5.95 23.60 -2.17
N SER A 78 -5.79 22.40 -1.58
CA SER A 78 -5.95 21.14 -2.29
C SER A 78 -7.42 20.95 -2.69
N ALA A 79 -7.65 20.45 -3.92
CA ALA A 79 -9.00 20.15 -4.42
C ALA A 79 -9.58 18.84 -3.87
N GLU A 80 -8.75 17.97 -3.27
CA GLU A 80 -9.20 16.72 -2.63
C GLU A 80 -9.25 16.88 -1.10
N GLU A 81 -10.30 16.31 -0.51
CA GLU A 81 -10.45 16.25 0.95
C GLU A 81 -9.27 15.53 1.60
N PRO A 82 -8.60 16.13 2.60
CA PRO A 82 -7.44 15.54 3.25
C PRO A 82 -7.81 14.24 3.97
N GLU A 83 -6.86 13.31 4.05
CA GLU A 83 -7.04 12.13 4.88
C GLU A 83 -6.99 12.51 6.37
N ALA A 84 -7.76 11.81 7.20
CA ALA A 84 -7.77 12.04 8.63
C ALA A 84 -6.42 11.64 9.25
N PRO A 85 -5.75 12.58 9.96
CA PRO A 85 -4.49 12.29 10.64
C PRO A 85 -4.74 11.40 11.86
N LEU A 86 -3.66 10.83 12.42
CA LEU A 86 -3.74 10.20 13.72
C LEU A 86 -4.11 11.23 14.80
N LEU A 87 -5.02 10.85 15.69
CA LEU A 87 -5.50 11.66 16.79
C LEU A 87 -5.12 11.02 18.13
N VAL A 88 -4.50 11.81 19.00
CA VAL A 88 -4.22 11.41 20.39
C VAL A 88 -5.18 12.15 21.31
N PRO A 89 -5.91 11.44 22.20
CA PRO A 89 -6.74 12.08 23.22
C PRO A 89 -5.93 13.07 24.04
N LEU A 90 -6.48 14.27 24.24
CA LEU A 90 -5.83 15.32 25.03
C LEU A 90 -5.61 14.85 26.47
N HIS A 91 -4.36 14.80 26.91
CA HIS A 91 -3.99 14.47 28.28
C HIS A 91 -2.71 15.20 28.69
N ARG A 92 -2.54 15.51 29.98
CA ARG A 92 -1.37 16.26 30.47
C ARG A 92 -0.10 15.41 30.54
N GLU A 93 -0.26 14.15 30.89
CA GLU A 93 0.86 13.21 31.12
C GLU A 93 1.06 12.22 29.97
N ARG A 94 0.09 12.13 29.04
CA ARG A 94 0.10 11.15 27.95
C ARG A 94 0.20 11.89 26.63
N GLY A 95 1.19 11.52 25.82
CA GLY A 95 1.48 12.15 24.54
C GLY A 95 2.05 11.16 23.54
N TRP A 96 2.44 11.65 22.36
CA TRP A 96 2.92 10.82 21.25
C TRP A 96 4.05 9.86 21.61
N SER A 97 4.99 10.27 22.47
CA SER A 97 6.09 9.40 22.91
C SER A 97 5.61 8.18 23.68
N GLU A 98 4.58 8.33 24.52
CA GLU A 98 3.99 7.20 25.25
C GLU A 98 3.19 6.30 24.31
N VAL A 99 2.38 6.89 23.43
CA VAL A 99 1.63 6.13 22.42
C VAL A 99 2.57 5.32 21.55
N HIS A 100 3.69 5.91 21.11
CA HIS A 100 4.73 5.20 20.38
C HIS A 100 5.28 4.05 21.21
N ARG A 101 5.72 4.30 22.45
CA ARG A 101 6.25 3.25 23.33
C ARG A 101 5.26 2.09 23.50
N LEU A 102 3.97 2.37 23.75
CA LEU A 102 2.93 1.36 23.92
C LEU A 102 2.62 0.64 22.60
N GLY A 103 2.51 1.36 21.48
CA GLY A 103 2.26 0.79 20.16
C GLY A 103 3.34 -0.17 19.70
N GLN A 104 4.57 -0.02 20.20
CA GLN A 104 5.70 -0.92 19.94
C GLN A 104 5.78 -2.11 20.93
N GLN A 105 4.84 -2.25 21.88
CA GLN A 105 4.80 -3.33 22.88
C GLN A 105 3.64 -4.29 22.60
N PRO A 106 3.91 -5.58 22.25
CA PRO A 106 2.84 -6.56 22.03
C PRO A 106 1.87 -6.72 23.20
N GLY A 107 2.35 -6.56 24.44
CA GLY A 107 1.52 -6.63 25.65
C GLY A 107 0.53 -5.48 25.81
N ALA A 108 0.65 -4.41 25.01
CA ALA A 108 -0.27 -3.27 25.01
C ALA A 108 -1.30 -3.34 23.87
N ALA A 109 -1.50 -4.50 23.24
CA ALA A 109 -2.45 -4.69 22.15
C ALA A 109 -3.89 -4.25 22.50
N ASP A 110 -4.31 -4.50 23.74
CA ASP A 110 -5.62 -4.13 24.26
C ASP A 110 -5.62 -2.82 25.06
N ASP A 111 -4.52 -2.06 25.04
CA ASP A 111 -4.44 -0.77 25.72
C ASP A 111 -5.45 0.23 25.11
N PRO A 112 -6.33 0.86 25.92
CA PRO A 112 -7.36 1.77 25.41
C PRO A 112 -6.80 2.98 24.64
N LEU A 113 -5.64 3.50 25.05
CA LEU A 113 -4.99 4.63 24.37
C LEU A 113 -4.52 4.20 22.98
N VAL A 114 -3.80 3.07 22.88
CA VAL A 114 -3.34 2.50 21.60
C VAL A 114 -4.53 2.23 20.68
N THR A 115 -5.58 1.60 21.22
CA THR A 115 -6.82 1.29 20.50
C THR A 115 -7.49 2.56 19.95
N THR A 116 -7.58 3.62 20.77
CA THR A 116 -8.22 4.89 20.39
C THR A 116 -7.41 5.61 19.31
N VAL A 117 -6.09 5.73 19.48
CA VAL A 117 -5.22 6.37 18.48
C VAL A 117 -5.27 5.61 17.17
N ARG A 118 -5.14 4.29 17.21
CA ARG A 118 -5.25 3.45 16.02
C ARG A 118 -6.59 3.63 15.31
N ALA A 119 -7.71 3.69 16.05
CA ALA A 119 -9.04 3.85 15.45
C ALA A 119 -9.23 5.17 14.70
N SER A 120 -8.39 6.19 14.95
CA SER A 120 -8.40 7.44 14.18
C SER A 120 -7.81 7.28 12.76
N ALA A 121 -7.04 6.23 12.51
CA ALA A 121 -6.53 5.89 11.18
C ALA A 121 -7.63 5.22 10.34
N THR A 122 -8.58 6.01 9.85
CA THR A 122 -9.70 5.48 9.07
C THR A 122 -9.35 5.30 7.60
N ILE A 123 -9.83 4.21 7.00
CA ILE A 123 -9.92 4.03 5.55
C ILE A 123 -11.33 4.39 5.12
N ARG A 124 -11.45 5.10 4.01
CA ARG A 124 -12.72 5.38 3.32
C ARG A 124 -12.58 4.96 1.86
N ARG A 125 -13.72 4.91 1.16
CA ARG A 125 -13.69 4.77 -0.30
C ARG A 125 -12.83 5.88 -0.90
N GLY A 126 -11.92 5.50 -1.78
CA GLY A 126 -11.02 6.43 -2.46
C GLY A 126 -9.72 6.71 -1.69
N THR A 127 -9.59 6.26 -0.43
CA THR A 127 -8.35 6.40 0.33
C THR A 127 -7.20 5.80 -0.47
N ARG A 128 -6.11 6.56 -0.62
CA ARG A 128 -4.94 6.06 -1.32
C ARG A 128 -4.18 5.10 -0.42
N MET A 129 -4.10 3.86 -0.86
CA MET A 129 -3.39 2.78 -0.21
C MET A 129 -2.06 2.54 -0.92
N VAL A 130 -1.05 2.13 -0.17
CA VAL A 130 0.29 1.84 -0.66
C VAL A 130 0.79 0.53 -0.06
N LYS A 131 1.51 -0.24 -0.87
CA LYS A 131 2.28 -1.39 -0.44
C LYS A 131 3.70 -1.28 -0.98
N ILE A 132 4.69 -1.40 -0.10
CA ILE A 132 6.10 -1.43 -0.48
C ILE A 132 6.47 -2.81 -1.01
N LEU A 133 7.21 -2.84 -2.11
CA LEU A 133 7.51 -4.01 -2.91
C LEU A 133 9.02 -4.16 -3.12
N SER A 134 9.47 -5.40 -3.09
CA SER A 134 10.73 -5.81 -3.72
C SER A 134 10.61 -5.83 -5.25
N ALA A 135 11.76 -5.89 -5.94
CA ALA A 135 11.79 -6.07 -7.40
C ALA A 135 11.04 -7.34 -7.85
N ARG A 136 11.11 -8.42 -7.07
CA ARG A 136 10.39 -9.68 -7.33
C ARG A 136 8.87 -9.49 -7.19
N GLN A 137 8.42 -8.80 -6.14
CA GLN A 137 6.99 -8.53 -5.96
C GLN A 137 6.49 -7.59 -7.07
N LEU A 138 7.24 -6.54 -7.42
CA LEU A 138 6.91 -5.68 -8.57
C LEU A 138 6.71 -6.51 -9.84
N ALA A 139 7.61 -7.45 -10.12
CA ALA A 139 7.50 -8.34 -11.26
C ALA A 139 6.26 -9.27 -11.19
N GLY A 140 5.77 -9.59 -9.99
CA GLY A 140 4.51 -10.30 -9.78
C GLY A 140 3.29 -9.43 -10.13
N TYR A 141 3.25 -8.18 -9.66
CA TYR A 141 2.18 -7.23 -9.97
C TYR A 141 2.09 -6.87 -11.44
N VAL A 142 3.25 -6.71 -12.09
CA VAL A 142 3.33 -6.50 -13.54
C VAL A 142 2.74 -7.69 -14.32
N ARG A 143 2.76 -8.90 -13.75
CA ARG A 143 2.18 -10.13 -14.31
C ARG A 143 0.79 -10.47 -13.76
N GLY A 144 0.11 -9.51 -13.14
CA GLY A 144 -1.28 -9.66 -12.74
C GLY A 144 -1.52 -10.10 -11.30
N TRP A 145 -0.52 -10.04 -10.41
CA TRP A 145 -0.83 -10.07 -8.97
C TRP A 145 -1.74 -8.90 -8.60
N LEU A 146 -2.65 -9.18 -7.68
CA LEU A 146 -3.64 -8.24 -7.17
C LEU A 146 -3.21 -7.72 -5.79
N PRO A 147 -3.64 -6.51 -5.35
CA PRO A 147 -3.31 -6.02 -4.02
C PRO A 147 -3.77 -7.00 -2.94
N HIS A 148 -2.89 -7.38 -2.02
CA HIS A 148 -3.20 -8.27 -0.91
C HIS A 148 -2.25 -8.06 0.27
N GLY A 149 -2.62 -8.59 1.43
CA GLY A 149 -1.79 -8.63 2.63
C GLY A 149 -1.59 -7.25 3.26
N PHE A 150 -0.42 -7.05 3.88
CA PHE A 150 -0.13 -5.78 4.56
C PHE A 150 -0.03 -4.61 3.59
N CYS A 151 -0.63 -3.49 4.00
CA CYS A 151 -0.66 -2.22 3.28
C CYS A 151 -0.84 -1.04 4.25
N TYR A 152 -0.66 0.16 3.72
CA TYR A 152 -0.64 1.41 4.48
C TYR A 152 -1.47 2.47 3.75
N ARG A 153 -2.01 3.45 4.47
CA ARG A 153 -2.53 4.65 3.81
C ARG A 153 -1.32 5.46 3.33
N GLU A 154 -1.37 6.00 2.11
CA GLU A 154 -0.31 6.86 1.58
C GLU A 154 -0.02 8.02 2.53
N HIS A 155 -1.06 8.54 3.19
CA HIS A 155 -0.95 9.60 4.19
C HIS A 155 0.09 9.28 5.25
N ASP A 156 -0.03 8.11 5.90
CA ASP A 156 0.79 7.74 7.05
C ASP A 156 2.27 7.47 6.71
N VAL A 157 2.55 7.19 5.44
CA VAL A 157 3.90 6.79 4.98
C VAL A 157 4.49 7.76 3.97
N ALA A 158 3.84 8.89 3.70
CA ALA A 158 4.23 9.83 2.65
C ALA A 158 5.66 10.40 2.80
N HIS A 159 6.16 10.46 4.02
CA HIS A 159 7.51 10.95 4.34
C HIS A 159 8.60 9.87 4.21
N LEU A 160 8.21 8.58 4.11
CA LEU A 160 9.12 7.47 3.90
C LEU A 160 9.42 7.31 2.41
N ARG A 161 10.46 8.03 1.96
CA ARG A 161 10.73 8.24 0.54
C ARG A 161 11.98 7.58 0.01
N THR A 162 12.92 7.21 0.87
CA THR A 162 14.17 6.55 0.46
C THR A 162 14.10 5.04 0.73
N PRO A 163 14.89 4.21 0.03
CA PRO A 163 14.96 2.76 0.30
C PRO A 163 15.27 2.44 1.78
N ALA A 164 16.12 3.24 2.41
CA ALA A 164 16.42 3.10 3.83
C ALA A 164 15.18 3.37 4.71
N ALA A 165 14.46 4.45 4.42
CA ALA A 165 13.28 4.85 5.17
C ALA A 165 12.11 3.85 5.01
N THR A 166 11.89 3.32 3.80
CA THR A 166 10.80 2.37 3.51
C THR A 166 11.05 0.94 4.00
N THR A 167 12.25 0.63 4.49
CA THR A 167 12.62 -0.72 4.94
C THR A 167 11.69 -1.23 6.05
N VAL A 168 11.21 -0.36 6.94
CA VAL A 168 10.26 -0.71 8.01
C VAL A 168 8.92 -1.24 7.48
N LEU A 169 8.56 -0.91 6.24
CA LEU A 169 7.28 -1.26 5.63
C LEU A 169 7.33 -2.55 4.78
N ARG A 170 8.52 -3.12 4.57
CA ARG A 170 8.72 -4.27 3.68
C ARG A 170 8.05 -5.52 4.23
N THR A 171 7.38 -6.26 3.33
CA THR A 171 6.71 -7.52 3.65
C THR A 171 7.52 -8.75 3.26
N ASP A 172 8.63 -8.58 2.54
CA ASP A 172 9.48 -9.68 2.12
C ASP A 172 10.55 -10.00 3.16
N GLY A 173 11.01 -11.26 3.19
CA GLY A 173 12.05 -11.73 4.12
C GLY A 173 13.47 -11.29 3.74
N GLY A 174 13.60 -10.30 2.86
CA GLY A 174 14.88 -9.73 2.41
C GLY A 174 15.54 -8.89 3.49
N GLY A 175 15.90 -9.51 4.61
CA GLY A 175 16.86 -8.97 5.56
C GLY A 175 18.26 -9.08 4.97
N GLY A 176 18.66 -8.11 4.17
CA GLY A 176 19.96 -8.10 3.51
C GLY A 176 20.41 -6.67 3.24
N ARG A 177 21.52 -6.28 3.88
CA ARG A 177 22.23 -5.00 3.81
C ARG A 177 22.87 -4.71 2.44
N ASP A 178 22.38 -5.31 1.36
CA ASP A 178 22.98 -5.17 0.03
C ASP A 178 22.17 -4.20 -0.83
N GLY A 179 22.60 -2.94 -0.82
CA GLY A 179 22.66 -2.08 -2.01
C GLY A 179 21.41 -1.98 -2.88
N VAL A 180 20.20 -2.04 -2.33
CA VAL A 180 19.01 -1.75 -3.13
C VAL A 180 18.83 -0.23 -3.18
N ASP A 181 19.40 0.38 -4.23
CA ASP A 181 19.28 1.82 -4.50
C ASP A 181 17.84 2.26 -4.83
N VAL A 182 16.90 1.31 -4.98
CA VAL A 182 15.52 1.55 -5.40
C VAL A 182 14.53 0.70 -4.60
N THR A 183 13.59 1.34 -3.92
CA THR A 183 12.38 0.66 -3.41
C THR A 183 11.25 0.81 -4.42
N TYR A 184 10.40 -0.20 -4.56
CA TYR A 184 9.20 -0.13 -5.38
C TYR A 184 7.94 -0.05 -4.52
N ALA A 185 6.84 0.43 -5.10
CA ALA A 185 5.56 0.40 -4.44
C ALA A 185 4.41 0.18 -5.42
N LEU A 186 3.33 -0.43 -4.93
CA LEU A 186 2.01 -0.35 -5.55
C LEU A 186 1.20 0.69 -4.80
N ARG A 187 0.58 1.62 -5.53
CA ARG A 187 -0.39 2.59 -5.00
C ARG A 187 -1.73 2.40 -5.70
N TRP A 188 -2.81 2.36 -4.93
CA TRP A 188 -4.17 2.22 -5.45
C TRP A 188 -5.16 3.01 -4.57
N ARG A 189 -6.42 3.09 -4.99
CA ARG A 189 -7.50 3.65 -4.16
C ARG A 189 -8.37 2.54 -3.61
N ALA A 190 -8.67 2.59 -2.31
CA ALA A 190 -9.55 1.64 -1.64
C ALA A 190 -10.96 1.66 -2.26
N ALA A 191 -11.40 0.53 -2.81
CA ALA A 191 -12.74 0.37 -3.39
C ALA A 191 -13.82 0.49 -2.31
N ASP A 192 -13.62 -0.23 -1.21
CA ASP A 192 -14.49 -0.23 -0.05
C ASP A 192 -13.64 -0.32 1.23
N PRO A 193 -13.98 0.42 2.31
CA PRO A 193 -13.26 0.29 3.58
C PRO A 193 -13.39 -1.11 4.20
N GLY A 194 -14.46 -1.86 3.90
CA GLY A 194 -14.64 -3.24 4.32
C GLY A 194 -13.70 -4.24 3.66
N ASP A 195 -12.86 -3.82 2.72
CA ASP A 195 -11.78 -4.65 2.17
C ASP A 195 -10.55 -4.71 3.09
N TYR A 196 -10.52 -3.95 4.18
CA TYR A 196 -9.38 -3.81 5.06
C TYR A 196 -9.75 -4.09 6.50
N ASP A 197 -8.81 -4.68 7.21
CA ASP A 197 -8.87 -4.85 8.64
C ASP A 197 -7.56 -4.34 9.27
N VAL A 198 -7.61 -4.07 10.56
CA VAL A 198 -6.41 -3.82 11.35
C VAL A 198 -5.98 -5.16 11.99
N PRO A 199 -4.69 -5.56 11.91
CA PRO A 199 -4.21 -6.82 12.46
C PRO A 199 -4.13 -6.82 14.01
N VAL A 200 -5.29 -6.80 14.68
CA VAL A 200 -5.45 -6.70 16.14
C VAL A 200 -6.51 -7.65 16.68
N GLY A 201 -6.42 -7.98 17.97
CA GLY A 201 -7.43 -8.80 18.63
C GLY A 201 -7.43 -10.27 18.24
N ALA A 202 -8.49 -10.99 18.62
CA ALA A 202 -8.54 -12.45 18.58
C ALA A 202 -8.34 -13.05 17.18
N ALA A 203 -8.90 -12.42 16.14
CA ALA A 203 -8.82 -12.88 14.75
C ALA A 203 -7.37 -12.90 14.20
N TYR A 204 -6.46 -12.15 14.81
CA TYR A 204 -5.06 -12.01 14.37
C TYR A 204 -4.05 -12.52 15.40
N ARG A 205 -4.51 -13.12 16.50
CA ARG A 205 -3.62 -13.70 17.53
C ARG A 205 -2.70 -14.78 16.95
N GLY A 206 -3.19 -15.57 16.00
CA GLY A 206 -2.41 -16.56 15.26
C GLY A 206 -1.15 -15.97 14.63
N LEU A 207 -1.28 -14.80 13.99
CA LEU A 207 -0.14 -14.11 13.38
C LEU A 207 0.91 -13.67 14.39
N THR A 208 0.47 -13.20 15.56
CA THR A 208 1.38 -12.78 16.64
C THR A 208 2.11 -13.97 17.27
N ALA A 209 1.54 -15.17 17.17
CA ALA A 209 2.10 -16.41 17.70
C ALA A 209 3.10 -17.10 16.75
N LEU A 210 3.18 -16.67 15.48
CA LEU A 210 4.10 -17.25 14.51
C LEU A 210 5.57 -16.95 14.88
N SER A 211 6.39 -18.01 14.90
CA SER A 211 7.80 -17.88 15.21
C SER A 211 8.56 -17.13 14.10
N ALA A 212 9.74 -16.61 14.41
CA ALA A 212 10.59 -15.97 13.40
C ALA A 212 11.00 -16.93 12.26
N ARG A 213 11.00 -18.25 12.51
CA ARG A 213 11.33 -19.27 11.50
C ARG A 213 10.20 -19.46 10.48
N ASP A 214 8.97 -19.24 10.90
CA ASP A 214 7.78 -19.55 10.09
C ASP A 214 7.24 -18.32 9.34
N ARG A 215 7.85 -17.14 9.54
CA ARG A 215 7.38 -15.89 8.94
C ARG A 215 8.46 -15.15 8.17
N LEU A 216 8.03 -14.41 7.15
CA LEU A 216 8.84 -13.44 6.43
C LEU A 216 8.53 -12.02 6.92
N GLY A 217 9.56 -11.16 6.95
CA GLY A 217 9.42 -9.77 7.36
C GLY A 217 9.30 -9.54 8.88
N PRO A 218 9.00 -8.31 9.31
CA PRO A 218 8.91 -7.93 10.71
C PRO A 218 7.72 -8.60 11.44
N ALA A 219 7.81 -8.64 12.78
CA ALA A 219 6.77 -9.25 13.61
C ALA A 219 5.43 -8.51 13.46
N VAL A 220 4.33 -9.22 13.67
CA VAL A 220 3.04 -8.58 13.89
C VAL A 220 2.90 -8.39 15.39
N LEU A 221 2.78 -7.14 15.84
CA LEU A 221 2.73 -6.82 17.27
C LEU A 221 1.34 -7.04 17.87
N GLY A 222 0.29 -7.04 17.04
CA GLY A 222 -1.10 -7.08 17.50
C GLY A 222 -1.64 -5.74 18.01
N THR A 223 -0.84 -4.67 17.94
CA THR A 223 -1.22 -3.30 18.33
C THR A 223 -1.83 -2.50 17.17
N GLY A 224 -1.69 -2.98 15.93
CA GLY A 224 -2.12 -2.28 14.72
C GLY A 224 -1.13 -1.23 14.21
N PHE A 225 0.10 -1.25 14.74
CA PHE A 225 1.20 -0.41 14.28
C PHE A 225 2.37 -1.25 13.78
N THR A 226 3.04 -0.77 12.74
CA THR A 226 4.28 -1.36 12.22
C THR A 226 5.39 -1.28 13.27
N PRO A 227 6.19 -2.34 13.45
CA PRO A 227 7.42 -2.27 14.24
C PRO A 227 8.36 -1.18 13.72
N SER A 228 8.61 -0.16 14.55
CA SER A 228 9.49 0.96 14.22
C SER A 228 10.05 1.59 15.48
N SER A 229 11.32 2.03 15.43
CA SER A 229 11.97 2.71 16.55
C SER A 229 11.72 4.22 16.57
N SER A 230 11.26 4.78 15.45
CA SER A 230 11.20 6.23 15.24
C SER A 230 9.83 6.74 14.79
N GLN A 231 8.91 5.86 14.41
CA GLN A 231 7.65 6.26 13.78
C GLN A 231 6.47 5.45 14.27
N LEU A 232 5.33 6.12 14.42
CA LEU A 232 4.06 5.50 14.73
C LEU A 232 3.25 5.35 13.43
N ILE A 233 3.35 4.19 12.79
CA ILE A 233 2.76 3.93 11.46
C ILE A 233 1.60 2.94 11.61
N PRO A 234 0.35 3.35 11.37
CA PRO A 234 -0.78 2.43 11.33
C PRO A 234 -0.60 1.43 10.20
N GLU A 235 -0.85 0.16 10.49
CA GLU A 235 -0.82 -0.91 9.48
C GLU A 235 -2.21 -1.50 9.27
N PHE A 236 -2.47 -1.87 8.02
CA PHE A 236 -3.70 -2.53 7.61
C PHE A 236 -3.36 -3.82 6.88
N VAL A 237 -4.29 -4.76 6.90
CA VAL A 237 -4.26 -5.96 6.07
C VAL A 237 -5.49 -5.97 5.18
N THR A 238 -5.37 -6.52 3.96
CA THR A 238 -6.57 -6.87 3.21
C THR A 238 -7.37 -7.90 4.01
N ARG A 239 -8.68 -7.71 4.12
CA ARG A 239 -9.56 -8.59 4.88
C ARG A 239 -9.38 -10.03 4.40
N ASP A 240 -9.23 -10.95 5.35
CA ASP A 240 -8.93 -12.36 5.11
C ASP A 240 -7.61 -12.63 4.34
N PHE A 241 -6.70 -11.66 4.26
CA PHE A 241 -5.55 -11.67 3.33
C PHE A 241 -5.96 -11.87 1.86
N ALA A 242 -7.20 -11.53 1.52
CA ALA A 242 -7.74 -11.67 0.18
C ALA A 242 -7.06 -10.76 -0.81
N ASP A 243 -6.97 -11.23 -2.05
CA ASP A 243 -6.69 -10.37 -3.18
C ASP A 243 -7.86 -9.38 -3.36
N LEU A 244 -7.52 -8.13 -3.66
CA LEU A 244 -8.46 -7.08 -4.00
C LEU A 244 -8.52 -6.89 -5.52
N PRO A 245 -9.68 -6.60 -6.11
CA PRO A 245 -9.71 -6.24 -7.53
C PRO A 245 -8.87 -5.00 -7.80
N MET A 246 -7.99 -5.04 -8.82
CA MET A 246 -7.13 -3.90 -9.17
C MET A 246 -7.97 -2.69 -9.62
N PRO A 247 -7.94 -1.55 -8.91
CA PRO A 247 -8.68 -0.35 -9.31
C PRO A 247 -8.08 0.29 -10.56
N ALA A 248 -8.91 1.02 -11.31
CA ALA A 248 -8.41 1.85 -12.41
C ALA A 248 -7.41 2.89 -11.90
N ASN A 249 -6.41 3.21 -12.73
CA ASN A 249 -5.37 4.19 -12.41
C ASN A 249 -4.51 3.86 -11.18
N ALA A 250 -4.52 2.60 -10.71
CA ALA A 250 -3.47 2.12 -9.80
C ALA A 250 -2.10 2.32 -10.44
N THR A 251 -1.07 2.60 -9.64
CA THR A 251 0.27 2.92 -10.13
C THR A 251 1.34 2.06 -9.49
N LEU A 252 2.29 1.62 -10.30
CA LEU A 252 3.56 1.07 -9.84
C LEU A 252 4.60 2.20 -9.78
N LEU A 253 5.27 2.31 -8.65
CA LEU A 253 6.17 3.41 -8.32
C LEU A 253 7.58 2.87 -8.06
N ALA A 254 8.57 3.74 -8.25
CA ALA A 254 9.94 3.55 -7.78
C ALA A 254 10.37 4.76 -6.95
N TYR A 255 11.18 4.48 -5.94
CA TYR A 255 11.79 5.42 -5.02
C TYR A 255 13.30 5.16 -5.00
N PRO A 256 14.10 5.93 -5.75
CA PRO A 256 15.55 5.80 -5.74
C PRO A 256 16.13 6.39 -4.45
N ALA A 257 17.46 6.35 -4.28
CA ALA A 257 18.15 6.88 -3.11
C ALA A 257 17.81 8.36 -2.81
N GLU A 258 17.56 9.16 -3.85
CA GLU A 258 17.15 10.55 -3.75
C GLU A 258 15.69 10.71 -3.34
N GLY A 259 14.91 9.65 -3.13
CA GLY A 259 13.53 9.70 -2.65
C GLY A 259 12.52 10.42 -3.54
N ILE A 260 12.89 10.65 -4.81
CA ILE A 260 11.99 11.16 -5.85
C ILE A 260 10.96 10.06 -6.17
N GLU A 261 9.68 10.41 -6.27
CA GLU A 261 8.69 9.44 -6.74
C GLU A 261 8.74 9.37 -8.26
N VAL A 262 8.95 8.16 -8.76
CA VAL A 262 8.93 7.88 -10.19
C VAL A 262 7.77 6.94 -10.47
N VAL A 263 6.75 7.42 -11.16
CA VAL A 263 5.61 6.60 -11.59
C VAL A 263 6.06 5.74 -12.77
N LEU A 264 6.30 4.45 -12.55
CA LEU A 264 6.77 3.51 -13.57
C LEU A 264 5.65 3.14 -14.55
N TYR A 265 4.50 2.71 -14.00
CA TYR A 265 3.35 2.26 -14.77
C TYR A 265 2.03 2.72 -14.14
N ALA A 266 1.01 2.90 -14.98
CA ALA A 266 -0.37 3.10 -14.57
C ALA A 266 -1.28 2.00 -15.15
N TYR A 267 -2.14 1.43 -14.32
CA TYR A 267 -3.05 0.34 -14.69
C TYR A 267 -4.22 0.86 -15.52
N GLN A 268 -4.40 0.27 -16.70
CA GLN A 268 -5.51 0.48 -17.61
C GLN A 268 -6.51 -0.66 -17.44
N ALA A 269 -7.59 -0.42 -16.69
CA ALA A 269 -8.56 -1.46 -16.36
C ALA A 269 -9.24 -2.06 -17.60
N GLU A 270 -9.56 -1.23 -18.59
CA GLU A 270 -10.20 -1.63 -19.85
C GLU A 270 -9.34 -2.58 -20.69
N GLN A 271 -8.03 -2.34 -20.67
CA GLN A 271 -7.07 -3.15 -21.43
C GLN A 271 -6.50 -4.30 -20.59
N ARG A 272 -6.78 -4.31 -19.28
CA ARG A 272 -6.19 -5.21 -18.29
C ARG A 272 -4.67 -5.24 -18.43
N GLY A 273 -4.04 -4.08 -18.32
CA GLY A 273 -2.59 -3.99 -18.45
C GLY A 273 -2.00 -2.72 -17.87
N TRP A 274 -0.67 -2.74 -17.78
CA TRP A 274 0.14 -1.65 -17.27
C TRP A 274 0.67 -0.82 -18.43
N LEU A 275 0.41 0.49 -18.43
CA LEU A 275 0.97 1.45 -19.38
C LEU A 275 2.16 2.17 -18.75
N ARG A 276 3.30 2.17 -19.43
CA ARG A 276 4.53 2.83 -18.95
C ARG A 276 4.34 4.35 -18.90
N MET A 277 4.70 4.94 -17.78
CA MET A 277 4.59 6.38 -17.53
C MET A 277 5.95 7.10 -17.52
N VAL A 278 7.05 6.36 -17.39
CA VAL A 278 8.41 6.91 -17.37
C VAL A 278 9.04 7.14 -18.74
N GLY A 279 9.85 8.20 -18.83
CA GLY A 279 10.75 8.47 -19.95
C GLY A 279 12.08 7.68 -19.89
N PRO A 280 12.93 7.79 -20.93
CA PRO A 280 14.19 7.05 -21.05
C PRO A 280 15.14 7.20 -19.86
N GLN A 281 15.19 8.38 -19.23
CA GLN A 281 16.10 8.68 -18.13
C GLN A 281 15.89 7.80 -16.89
N TRP A 282 14.70 7.21 -16.73
CA TRP A 282 14.33 6.39 -15.57
C TRP A 282 14.30 4.89 -15.87
N ARG A 283 14.64 4.45 -17.10
CA ARG A 283 14.59 3.03 -17.48
C ARG A 283 15.49 2.15 -16.63
N HIS A 284 16.62 2.68 -16.18
CA HIS A 284 17.56 1.98 -15.31
C HIS A 284 16.90 1.48 -14.00
N LEU A 285 15.83 2.13 -13.53
CA LEU A 285 15.08 1.70 -12.33
C LEU A 285 14.37 0.36 -12.53
N LEU A 286 14.17 -0.10 -13.77
CA LEU A 286 13.55 -1.40 -14.08
C LEU A 286 14.57 -2.52 -14.27
N ALA A 287 15.87 -2.20 -14.35
CA ALA A 287 16.92 -3.17 -14.68
C ALA A 287 17.01 -4.34 -13.69
N ALA A 288 16.68 -4.10 -12.42
CA ALA A 288 16.69 -5.11 -11.37
C ALA A 288 15.40 -5.95 -11.30
N VAL A 289 14.38 -5.65 -12.12
CA VAL A 289 13.05 -6.28 -12.04
C VAL A 289 13.04 -7.58 -12.86
N PRO A 290 12.88 -8.77 -12.22
CA PRO A 290 13.04 -10.03 -12.93
C PRO A 290 12.03 -10.22 -14.07
N GLY A 291 12.54 -10.46 -15.27
CA GLY A 291 11.76 -10.76 -16.47
C GLY A 291 10.84 -9.62 -16.94
N LEU A 292 11.21 -8.37 -16.62
CA LEU A 292 10.61 -7.16 -17.18
C LEU A 292 11.66 -6.43 -18.00
N SER A 293 11.37 -6.20 -19.29
CA SER A 293 12.25 -5.37 -20.11
C SER A 293 12.10 -3.89 -19.72
N PRO A 294 13.21 -3.14 -19.52
CA PRO A 294 13.15 -1.69 -19.27
C PRO A 294 12.49 -0.87 -20.38
N ASP A 295 12.44 -1.41 -21.60
CA ASP A 295 11.82 -0.77 -22.77
C ASP A 295 10.35 -1.17 -22.97
N GLN A 296 9.82 -2.06 -22.12
CA GLN A 296 8.45 -2.58 -22.25
C GLN A 296 7.42 -1.46 -21.97
N GLU A 297 6.78 -0.95 -23.02
CA GLU A 297 5.83 0.18 -22.91
C GLU A 297 4.45 -0.24 -22.37
N TYR A 298 4.03 -1.45 -22.68
CA TYR A 298 2.76 -2.01 -22.26
C TYR A 298 2.95 -3.43 -21.75
N VAL A 299 2.35 -3.74 -20.59
CA VAL A 299 2.38 -5.09 -20.03
C VAL A 299 0.95 -5.62 -19.83
N PRO A 300 0.49 -6.58 -20.64
CA PRO A 300 -0.82 -7.19 -20.45
C PRO A 300 -0.83 -8.09 -19.20
N THR A 301 -1.97 -8.09 -18.50
CA THR A 301 -2.26 -8.97 -17.35
C THR A 301 -3.41 -9.93 -17.63
N GLY A 302 -4.06 -9.82 -18.78
CA GLY A 302 -5.36 -10.44 -19.09
C GLY A 302 -5.41 -11.97 -19.07
N GLU A 303 -4.27 -12.65 -19.18
CA GLU A 303 -4.19 -14.13 -19.12
C GLU A 303 -3.95 -14.67 -17.70
N ALA A 304 -3.64 -13.80 -16.73
CA ALA A 304 -3.38 -14.24 -15.36
C ALA A 304 -4.69 -14.68 -14.67
N PRO A 305 -4.74 -15.86 -14.02
CA PRO A 305 -5.87 -16.26 -13.19
C PRO A 305 -6.13 -15.23 -12.09
N ARG A 306 -7.39 -14.82 -11.93
CA ARG A 306 -7.82 -13.86 -10.91
C ARG A 306 -8.67 -14.59 -9.87
N SER A 307 -8.22 -14.54 -8.63
CA SER A 307 -8.89 -15.07 -7.45
C SER A 307 -10.12 -14.25 -7.03
N THR A 308 -10.18 -12.98 -7.47
CA THR A 308 -11.24 -12.01 -7.16
C THR A 308 -11.60 -11.16 -8.37
N ARG A 309 -12.84 -10.65 -8.41
CA ARG A 309 -13.31 -9.67 -9.39
C ARG A 309 -14.41 -8.79 -8.82
N LEU A 310 -14.57 -7.59 -9.38
CA LEU A 310 -15.77 -6.78 -9.14
C LEU A 310 -16.86 -7.19 -10.14
N VAL A 311 -18.04 -7.48 -9.61
CA VAL A 311 -19.25 -7.72 -10.39
C VAL A 311 -20.22 -6.60 -10.08
N GLY A 312 -20.71 -5.93 -11.11
CA GLY A 312 -21.70 -4.87 -10.98
C GLY A 312 -23.01 -5.25 -11.66
N THR A 313 -24.11 -4.71 -11.17
CA THR A 313 -25.42 -4.81 -11.80
C THR A 313 -25.71 -3.55 -12.60
N TYR A 314 -26.27 -3.70 -13.79
CA TYR A 314 -26.75 -2.57 -14.59
C TYR A 314 -27.93 -3.00 -15.45
N ALA A 315 -29.04 -2.26 -15.39
CA ALA A 315 -30.24 -2.53 -16.21
C ALA A 315 -30.73 -3.99 -16.13
N GLY A 316 -30.65 -4.61 -14.95
CA GLY A 316 -31.08 -5.99 -14.70
C GLY A 316 -30.08 -7.09 -15.10
N GLY A 317 -28.91 -6.73 -15.65
CA GLY A 317 -27.82 -7.67 -15.98
C GLY A 317 -26.65 -7.59 -15.01
N GLU A 318 -25.87 -8.68 -14.89
CA GLU A 318 -24.57 -8.70 -14.23
C GLU A 318 -23.44 -8.49 -15.24
N TYR A 319 -22.49 -7.63 -14.89
CA TYR A 319 -21.31 -7.31 -15.70
C TYR A 319 -20.06 -7.27 -14.81
N GLU A 320 -18.88 -7.47 -15.41
CA GLU A 320 -17.64 -7.14 -14.70
C GLU A 320 -17.58 -5.63 -14.49
N ALA A 321 -17.21 -5.20 -13.30
CA ALA A 321 -17.15 -3.79 -12.92
C ALA A 321 -15.70 -3.34 -12.68
N VAL A 322 -15.51 -2.03 -12.69
CA VAL A 322 -14.23 -1.34 -12.40
C VAL A 322 -14.47 -0.31 -11.32
N ALA A 323 -13.61 -0.28 -10.30
CA ALA A 323 -13.51 0.83 -9.37
C ALA A 323 -12.66 1.93 -10.01
N ASP A 324 -13.28 3.06 -10.36
CA ASP A 324 -12.63 4.23 -10.99
C ASP A 324 -12.72 5.44 -10.06
N LEU A 325 -12.09 5.29 -8.89
CA LEU A 325 -12.27 6.22 -7.78
C LEU A 325 -11.46 7.52 -7.98
N PRO A 326 -11.99 8.68 -7.56
CA PRO A 326 -13.23 8.86 -6.78
C PRO A 326 -14.54 8.83 -7.58
N GLY A 327 -14.51 8.60 -8.90
CA GLY A 327 -15.66 8.60 -9.80
C GLY A 327 -16.63 7.42 -9.67
N GLY A 328 -16.49 6.57 -8.65
CA GLY A 328 -17.39 5.46 -8.34
C GLY A 328 -17.06 4.16 -9.09
N PHE A 329 -18.11 3.37 -9.36
CA PHE A 329 -18.04 2.08 -10.01
C PHE A 329 -18.77 2.11 -11.34
N ARG A 330 -18.22 1.41 -12.33
CA ARG A 330 -18.78 1.36 -13.68
C ARG A 330 -18.59 0.00 -14.32
N VAL A 331 -19.40 -0.30 -15.32
CA VAL A 331 -19.23 -1.47 -16.18
C VAL A 331 -17.86 -1.42 -16.85
N LEU A 332 -17.15 -2.55 -16.85
CA LEU A 332 -15.94 -2.75 -17.63
C LEU A 332 -16.30 -2.75 -19.12
N ALA A 333 -15.96 -1.67 -19.82
CA ALA A 333 -16.23 -1.53 -21.25
C ALA A 333 -15.03 -0.90 -21.97
N LEU A 334 -14.73 -1.43 -23.16
CA LEU A 334 -13.63 -0.94 -24.01
C LEU A 334 -13.88 0.49 -24.52
N THR A 335 -15.13 0.83 -24.82
CA THR A 335 -15.50 2.15 -25.35
C THR A 335 -16.01 3.05 -24.24
N ARG A 336 -15.70 4.35 -24.33
CA ARG A 336 -16.16 5.34 -23.34
C ARG A 336 -17.69 5.44 -23.28
N ALA A 337 -18.38 5.28 -24.40
CA ALA A 337 -19.84 5.36 -24.48
C ALA A 337 -20.56 4.24 -23.71
N ALA A 338 -19.90 3.11 -23.46
CA ALA A 338 -20.46 1.97 -22.74
C ALA A 338 -20.06 1.93 -21.24
N ARG A 339 -19.41 2.99 -20.74
CA ARG A 339 -18.98 3.12 -19.34
C ARG A 339 -20.13 3.60 -18.46
N TYR A 340 -21.15 2.76 -18.29
CA TYR A 340 -22.28 3.08 -17.45
C TYR A 340 -21.93 2.92 -15.96
N PRO A 341 -22.39 3.82 -15.08
CA PRO A 341 -22.35 3.56 -13.65
C PRO A 341 -23.18 2.31 -13.33
N VAL A 342 -22.74 1.53 -12.34
CA VAL A 342 -23.46 0.33 -11.90
C VAL A 342 -24.48 0.69 -10.81
N ASP A 343 -25.59 -0.04 -10.78
CA ASP A 343 -26.68 0.10 -9.80
C ASP A 343 -26.34 -0.60 -8.47
N GLY A 344 -25.43 -1.57 -8.51
CA GLY A 344 -24.91 -2.33 -7.38
C GLY A 344 -23.54 -2.91 -7.72
N VAL A 345 -22.72 -3.17 -6.72
CA VAL A 345 -21.40 -3.79 -6.93
C VAL A 345 -21.04 -4.72 -5.78
N CYS A 346 -20.41 -5.84 -6.10
CA CYS A 346 -19.85 -6.76 -5.12
C CYS A 346 -18.45 -7.23 -5.54
N ARG A 347 -17.65 -7.60 -4.55
CA ARG A 347 -16.40 -8.34 -4.73
C ARG A 347 -16.71 -9.84 -4.66
N ARG A 348 -16.51 -10.54 -5.77
CA ARG A 348 -16.73 -11.98 -5.91
C ARG A 348 -15.42 -12.74 -5.76
N LEU A 349 -15.36 -13.71 -4.86
CA LEU A 349 -14.19 -14.55 -4.56
C LEU A 349 -14.58 -15.99 -4.21
N ARG A 350 -13.62 -16.92 -4.25
CA ARG A 350 -13.85 -18.35 -3.95
C ARG A 350 -13.21 -18.73 -2.61
N LEU A 351 -14.03 -19.26 -1.71
CA LEU A 351 -13.65 -19.71 -0.37
C LEU A 351 -13.68 -21.23 -0.30
N ALA A 352 -12.83 -21.80 0.55
CA ALA A 352 -12.76 -23.23 0.77
C ALA A 352 -12.16 -23.55 2.15
N THR A 353 -12.22 -24.82 2.55
CA THR A 353 -11.62 -25.36 3.77
C THR A 353 -10.61 -26.45 3.40
N TRP A 354 -9.37 -26.33 3.91
CA TRP A 354 -8.32 -27.32 3.71
C TRP A 354 -7.76 -27.79 5.05
N ARG A 355 -7.91 -29.09 5.35
CA ARG A 355 -7.51 -29.69 6.64
C ARG A 355 -8.00 -28.91 7.86
N GLY A 356 -9.24 -28.44 7.79
CA GLY A 356 -9.88 -27.64 8.85
C GLY A 356 -9.52 -26.15 8.86
N ALA A 357 -8.56 -25.70 8.04
CA ALA A 357 -8.19 -24.29 7.95
C ALA A 357 -9.02 -23.55 6.87
N PRO A 358 -9.57 -22.35 7.17
CA PRO A 358 -10.30 -21.54 6.21
C PRO A 358 -9.35 -20.89 5.20
N CYS A 359 -9.64 -21.07 3.92
CA CYS A 359 -8.80 -20.69 2.80
C CYS A 359 -9.54 -19.85 1.75
N LEU A 360 -8.76 -19.08 1.01
CA LEU A 360 -9.14 -18.48 -0.27
C LEU A 360 -8.57 -19.34 -1.39
N VAL A 361 -9.37 -19.61 -2.42
CA VAL A 361 -8.89 -20.28 -3.64
C VAL A 361 -8.33 -19.23 -4.59
N LEU A 362 -7.02 -19.26 -4.81
CA LEU A 362 -6.34 -18.29 -5.66
C LEU A 362 -6.42 -18.65 -7.14
N ARG A 363 -6.25 -19.94 -7.45
CA ARG A 363 -6.33 -20.49 -8.80
C ARG A 363 -6.46 -22.02 -8.75
N GLU A 364 -6.89 -22.57 -9.87
CA GLU A 364 -7.01 -24.00 -10.11
C GLU A 364 -6.15 -24.41 -11.30
N GLU A 365 -5.41 -25.50 -11.17
CA GLU A 365 -4.48 -25.98 -12.20
C GLU A 365 -4.44 -27.52 -12.15
N ALA A 366 -4.91 -28.17 -13.22
CA ALA A 366 -4.88 -29.64 -13.35
C ALA A 366 -5.44 -30.41 -12.12
N GLY A 367 -6.57 -29.95 -11.57
CA GLY A 367 -7.21 -30.56 -10.40
C GLY A 367 -6.57 -30.22 -9.04
N TRP A 368 -5.55 -29.34 -9.03
CA TRP A 368 -4.97 -28.78 -7.82
C TRP A 368 -5.45 -27.35 -7.59
N LEU A 369 -5.69 -27.01 -6.33
CA LEU A 369 -6.05 -25.66 -5.91
C LEU A 369 -4.88 -25.01 -5.20
N ARG A 370 -4.51 -23.80 -5.63
CA ARG A 370 -3.63 -22.94 -4.84
C ARG A 370 -4.48 -22.19 -3.84
N LEU A 371 -4.19 -22.39 -2.57
CA LEU A 371 -4.96 -21.87 -1.45
C LEU A 371 -4.15 -20.85 -0.65
N ARG A 372 -4.80 -19.83 -0.10
CA ARG A 372 -4.23 -18.90 0.88
C ARG A 372 -4.99 -18.99 2.20
N LEU A 373 -4.28 -19.11 3.32
CA LEU A 373 -4.89 -19.11 4.65
C LEU A 373 -5.49 -17.73 4.97
N ARG A 374 -6.73 -17.71 5.47
CA ARG A 374 -7.42 -16.46 5.87
C ARG A 374 -7.03 -15.97 7.26
N HIS A 375 -6.77 -16.93 8.16
CA HIS A 375 -6.33 -16.69 9.53
C HIS A 375 -5.12 -17.57 9.81
N PRO A 376 -3.91 -17.15 9.36
CA PRO A 376 -2.72 -17.95 9.58
C PRO A 376 -2.37 -18.00 11.07
N ASP A 377 -2.12 -19.20 11.55
CA ASP A 377 -1.62 -19.50 12.89
C ASP A 377 -0.66 -20.70 12.83
N PRO A 378 0.12 -20.99 13.89
CA PRO A 378 1.09 -22.09 13.87
C PRO A 378 0.48 -23.46 13.53
N ASP A 379 -0.72 -23.78 14.03
CA ASP A 379 -1.37 -25.07 13.82
C ASP A 379 -1.91 -25.21 12.40
N ALA A 380 -2.51 -24.15 11.85
CA ALA A 380 -2.96 -24.07 10.48
C ALA A 380 -1.79 -24.19 9.50
N VAL A 381 -0.65 -23.55 9.79
CA VAL A 381 0.57 -23.65 8.97
C VAL A 381 1.11 -25.08 8.96
N VAL A 382 1.23 -25.72 10.13
CA VAL A 382 1.73 -27.10 10.24
C VAL A 382 0.79 -28.10 9.58
N SER A 383 -0.51 -28.01 9.85
CA SER A 383 -1.50 -28.97 9.33
C SER A 383 -1.66 -28.89 7.81
N THR A 384 -1.64 -27.68 7.24
CA THR A 384 -1.82 -27.48 5.79
C THR A 384 -0.52 -27.54 4.98
N GLY A 385 0.63 -27.44 5.65
CA GLY A 385 1.95 -27.31 5.00
C GLY A 385 2.13 -25.98 4.26
N ALA A 386 1.37 -24.94 4.62
CA ALA A 386 1.42 -23.66 3.95
C ALA A 386 2.77 -22.95 4.15
N GLN A 387 3.27 -22.32 3.10
CA GLN A 387 4.53 -21.58 3.12
C GLN A 387 4.26 -20.09 3.21
N CYS A 388 5.07 -19.39 4.01
CA CYS A 388 5.03 -17.94 4.08
C CYS A 388 5.62 -17.35 2.79
N HIS A 389 4.80 -16.66 2.00
CA HIS A 389 5.22 -16.01 0.76
C HIS A 389 5.59 -14.54 0.96
N GLU A 390 4.96 -13.90 1.93
CA GLU A 390 5.29 -12.57 2.46
C GLU A 390 4.68 -12.45 3.87
N ARG A 391 4.99 -11.36 4.58
CA ARG A 391 4.48 -11.08 5.93
C ARG A 391 2.97 -11.34 6.03
N GLY A 392 2.60 -12.33 6.83
CA GLY A 392 1.20 -12.74 7.08
C GLY A 392 0.50 -13.50 5.94
N VAL A 393 1.15 -13.74 4.80
CA VAL A 393 0.54 -14.45 3.66
C VAL A 393 1.10 -15.85 3.55
N PHE A 394 0.24 -16.83 3.77
CA PHE A 394 0.57 -18.25 3.78
C PHE A 394 -0.22 -18.97 2.70
N GLU A 395 0.47 -19.64 1.79
CA GLU A 395 -0.16 -20.34 0.67
C GLU A 395 0.30 -21.78 0.57
N THR A 396 -0.58 -22.63 0.04
CA THR A 396 -0.30 -24.05 -0.17
C THR A 396 -1.00 -24.54 -1.44
N TRP A 397 -0.56 -25.69 -1.96
CA TRP A 397 -1.28 -26.42 -2.99
C TRP A 397 -1.98 -27.61 -2.36
N ALA A 398 -3.25 -27.81 -2.71
CA ALA A 398 -4.07 -28.91 -2.23
C ALA A 398 -4.77 -29.63 -3.40
N PRO A 399 -4.94 -30.97 -3.33
CA PRO A 399 -5.78 -31.68 -4.30
C PRO A 399 -7.23 -31.19 -4.19
N GLY A 400 -7.83 -30.76 -5.31
CA GLY A 400 -9.18 -30.17 -5.29
C GLY A 400 -10.25 -31.11 -4.76
N GLY A 401 -10.12 -32.42 -4.97
CA GLY A 401 -11.06 -33.44 -4.46
C GLY A 401 -11.02 -33.64 -2.94
N GLU A 402 -10.00 -33.14 -2.24
CA GLU A 402 -9.88 -33.23 -0.78
C GLU A 402 -10.27 -31.90 -0.09
N VAL A 403 -10.49 -30.84 -0.86
CA VAL A 403 -10.91 -29.54 -0.36
C VAL A 403 -12.43 -29.55 -0.12
N THR A 404 -12.84 -28.94 0.98
CA THR A 404 -14.25 -28.91 1.44
C THR A 404 -14.79 -27.48 1.44
N ASP A 405 -16.10 -27.32 1.56
CA ASP A 405 -16.80 -26.02 1.59
C ASP A 405 -16.43 -25.06 0.45
N ASP A 406 -16.08 -25.62 -0.71
CA ASP A 406 -15.67 -24.85 -1.88
C ASP A 406 -16.87 -24.12 -2.49
N ARG A 407 -16.85 -22.78 -2.38
CA ARG A 407 -17.96 -21.93 -2.81
C ARG A 407 -17.51 -20.56 -3.26
N VAL A 408 -18.24 -20.02 -4.22
CA VAL A 408 -18.12 -18.61 -4.63
C VAL A 408 -18.98 -17.76 -3.69
N VAL A 409 -18.42 -16.65 -3.20
CA VAL A 409 -19.06 -15.70 -2.29
C VAL A 409 -18.98 -14.29 -2.85
N ASP A 410 -20.08 -13.56 -2.71
CA ASP A 410 -20.20 -12.15 -3.06
C ASP A 410 -20.19 -11.28 -1.80
N HIS A 411 -19.28 -10.30 -1.77
CA HIS A 411 -19.23 -9.27 -0.74
C HIS A 411 -19.74 -7.95 -1.32
N PRO A 412 -21.00 -7.55 -1.02
CA PRO A 412 -21.56 -6.32 -1.57
C PRO A 412 -20.85 -5.09 -1.00
N TYR A 413 -20.64 -4.07 -1.85
CA TYR A 413 -20.22 -2.75 -1.40
C TYR A 413 -21.43 -1.81 -1.34
N VAL A 414 -21.44 -0.93 -0.34
CA VAL A 414 -22.51 0.05 -0.16
C VAL A 414 -22.23 1.26 -1.05
N LEU A 415 -22.97 1.43 -2.14
CA LEU A 415 -22.71 2.50 -3.13
C LEU A 415 -22.92 3.92 -2.59
#